data_AF-A0ABD1IQF4-F1
#
_entry.id   AF-A0ABD1IQF4-F1
#
_cell.length_a   1.000
_cell.length_b   1.000
_cell.length_c   1.000
_cell.angle_alpha   90.00
_cell.angle_beta   90.00
_cell.angle_gamma   90.00
#
_symmetry.space_group_name_H-M   'P 1'
#
loop_
_entity.id
_entity.type
_entity.pdbx_description
1 polymer ?
#
loop_
_entity_poly.entity_id
_entity_poly.type
_entity_poly.pdbx_seq_one_letter_code
_entity_poly.pdbx_strand_id
1 'polypeptide(L)'
;MCADILPGDKVFSDFRRQCLSVDNWHSKYDKNGMEVWVEIPSISSQGSKSPKVHKIRCRMTIKDVSAETMYDVLHDSEYRKKWDPTMLESFDIARLSSNADVGYYSWLCPKPLKNRDVVTLRSWQVNDVEYMIVNYSVKHPAYPPRKDLVRAVSVLTGYLIVSTGPNSCLFTYLSQADPKGSLPKWVVNKASQGLAPKVLKCVHKAGQGYPQWKAQNAPSHKPWLYPEQSVLPMMDASELSIQRADSLENVDESSTKDALENEAEDSS
;
A
#
# COMPACT_ATOMS: atom_id res chain seq x y z
N MET A 1 4.82 29.04 -1.30
CA MET A 1 5.28 28.04 -2.29
C MET A 1 4.57 26.74 -1.97
N CYS A 2 3.64 26.28 -2.81
CA CYS A 2 3.08 24.93 -2.66
C CYS A 2 4.23 23.94 -2.78
N ALA A 3 4.40 23.07 -1.79
CA ALA A 3 5.26 21.90 -1.96
C ALA A 3 4.68 21.08 -3.13
N ASP A 4 5.53 20.72 -4.09
CA ASP A 4 5.13 19.85 -5.18
C ASP A 4 4.62 18.53 -4.59
N ILE A 5 3.33 18.24 -4.81
CA ILE A 5 2.68 17.04 -4.29
C ILE A 5 2.97 15.83 -5.17
N LEU A 6 3.62 15.99 -6.33
CA LEU A 6 4.05 14.87 -7.15
C LEU A 6 5.37 14.29 -6.63
N PRO A 7 5.51 12.95 -6.56
CA PRO A 7 6.77 12.31 -6.18
C PRO A 7 7.87 12.60 -7.20
N GLY A 8 8.85 13.44 -6.82
CA GLY A 8 10.08 13.61 -7.59
C GLY A 8 11.12 12.51 -7.33
N ASP A 9 12.25 12.58 -8.01
CA ASP A 9 13.34 11.57 -7.95
C ASP A 9 13.85 11.28 -6.54
N LYS A 10 13.82 12.29 -5.66
CA LYS A 10 14.20 12.12 -4.26
C LYS A 10 13.31 11.11 -3.53
N VAL A 11 11.99 11.12 -3.80
CA VAL A 11 11.04 10.19 -3.17
C VAL A 11 11.34 8.75 -3.60
N PHE A 12 11.54 8.53 -4.90
CA PHE A 12 11.89 7.21 -5.44
C PHE A 12 13.25 6.72 -4.94
N SER A 13 14.27 7.59 -4.94
CA SER A 13 15.60 7.26 -4.43
C SER A 13 15.59 6.90 -2.94
N ASP A 14 14.86 7.68 -2.13
CA ASP A 14 14.70 7.43 -0.69
C ASP A 14 13.89 6.15 -0.43
N PHE A 15 12.85 5.88 -1.23
CA PHE A 15 12.05 4.66 -1.17
C PHE A 15 12.91 3.44 -1.50
N ARG A 16 13.63 3.46 -2.63
CA ARG A 16 14.54 2.39 -3.05
C ARG A 16 15.59 2.10 -1.97
N ARG A 17 16.23 3.14 -1.43
CA ARG A 17 17.20 2.98 -0.33
C ARG A 17 16.57 2.30 0.88
N GLN A 18 15.35 2.67 1.28
CA GLN A 18 14.66 2.03 2.41
C GLN A 18 14.30 0.57 2.13
N CYS A 19 13.90 0.23 0.90
CA CYS A 19 13.66 -1.16 0.49
C CYS A 19 14.92 -2.01 0.57
N LEU A 20 16.10 -1.46 0.24
CA LEU A 20 17.36 -2.19 0.20
C LEU A 20 18.18 -2.13 1.50
N SER A 21 17.87 -1.21 2.41
CA SER A 21 18.62 -1.00 3.66
C SER A 21 18.67 -2.25 4.54
N VAL A 22 19.83 -2.58 5.09
CA VAL A 22 19.93 -3.61 6.14
C VAL A 22 19.84 -3.01 7.55
N ASP A 23 20.00 -1.70 7.67
CA ASP A 23 20.06 -0.99 8.95
C ASP A 23 18.66 -0.67 9.49
N ASN A 24 18.54 -0.67 10.82
CA ASN A 24 17.34 -0.26 11.57
C ASN A 24 16.09 -1.10 11.28
N TRP A 25 16.28 -2.39 10.94
CA TRP A 25 15.19 -3.34 10.72
C TRP A 25 15.31 -4.51 11.68
N HIS A 26 14.19 -4.92 12.27
CA HIS A 26 14.09 -6.11 13.08
C HIS A 26 13.26 -7.17 12.34
N SER A 27 13.87 -8.33 12.06
CA SER A 27 13.19 -9.44 11.40
C SER A 27 12.14 -10.06 12.33
N LYS A 28 10.92 -10.23 11.81
CA LYS A 28 9.78 -10.85 12.50
C LYS A 28 9.34 -12.15 11.86
N TYR A 29 9.66 -12.35 10.59
CA TYR A 29 9.34 -13.55 9.83
C TYR A 29 10.41 -13.74 8.76
N ASP A 30 10.89 -14.97 8.61
CA ASP A 30 11.80 -15.37 7.54
C ASP A 30 11.62 -16.87 7.29
N LYS A 31 10.71 -17.22 6.37
CA LYS A 31 10.42 -18.61 5.98
C LYS A 31 9.95 -18.65 4.52
N ASN A 32 10.33 -19.73 3.82
CA ASN A 32 9.86 -20.03 2.46
C ASN A 32 10.10 -18.90 1.44
N GLY A 33 11.23 -18.20 1.54
CA GLY A 33 11.57 -17.10 0.64
C GLY A 33 10.73 -15.84 0.83
N MET A 34 10.00 -15.73 1.94
CA MET A 34 9.31 -14.52 2.38
C MET A 34 9.91 -14.04 3.70
N GLU A 35 10.13 -12.73 3.76
CA GLU A 35 10.71 -12.05 4.91
C GLU A 35 9.84 -10.86 5.30
N VAL A 36 9.69 -10.62 6.60
CA VAL A 36 8.97 -9.48 7.16
C VAL A 36 9.84 -8.81 8.20
N TRP A 37 10.09 -7.52 8.03
CA TRP A 37 10.83 -6.69 8.96
C TRP A 37 9.99 -5.51 9.43
N VAL A 38 10.26 -5.07 10.64
CA VAL A 38 9.68 -3.87 11.23
C VAL A 38 10.80 -2.90 11.57
N GLU A 39 10.59 -1.62 11.29
CA GLU A 39 11.56 -0.56 11.60
C GLU A 39 11.81 -0.49 13.12
N ILE A 40 13.08 -0.41 13.49
CA ILE A 40 13.53 -0.16 14.86
C ILE A 40 13.49 1.36 15.07
N PRO A 41 12.68 1.87 16.02
CA PRO A 41 12.63 3.30 16.30
C PRO A 41 14.00 3.83 16.75
N SER A 42 14.43 4.98 16.22
CA SER A 42 15.67 5.63 16.68
C SER A 42 15.52 6.13 18.11
N ILE A 43 16.60 6.14 18.89
CA ILE A 43 16.62 6.66 20.26
C ILE A 43 16.18 8.15 20.30
N SER A 44 16.48 8.92 19.26
CA SER A 44 16.05 10.32 19.11
C SER A 44 14.54 10.52 18.93
N SER A 45 13.80 9.47 18.57
CA SER A 45 12.34 9.51 18.42
C SER A 45 11.57 9.29 19.72
N GLN A 46 12.27 8.94 20.83
CA GLN A 46 11.67 8.78 22.16
C GLN A 46 11.19 10.09 22.81
N GLY A 47 11.56 11.26 22.27
CA GLY A 47 11.08 12.57 22.75
C GLY A 47 9.68 12.98 22.24
N SER A 48 9.12 12.26 21.27
CA SER A 48 7.79 12.52 20.71
C SER A 48 6.73 11.75 21.51
N LYS A 49 5.90 12.46 22.29
CA LYS A 49 4.88 11.90 23.21
C LYS A 49 3.74 11.06 22.58
N SER A 50 3.75 10.81 21.27
CA SER A 50 2.70 10.02 20.59
C SER A 50 3.25 8.73 19.95
N PRO A 51 2.59 7.58 20.16
CA PRO A 51 3.01 6.32 19.53
C PRO A 51 2.85 6.43 18.01
N LYS A 52 3.95 6.17 17.28
CA LYS A 52 3.99 6.20 15.82
C LYS A 52 3.66 4.82 15.25
N VAL A 53 3.05 4.80 14.08
CA VAL A 53 2.93 3.59 13.27
C VAL A 53 4.30 3.25 12.72
N HIS A 54 4.74 2.01 12.90
CA HIS A 54 6.06 1.57 12.43
C HIS A 54 6.01 1.26 10.94
N LYS A 55 7.12 1.48 10.23
CA LYS A 55 7.26 0.92 8.88
C LYS A 55 7.35 -0.59 8.96
N ILE A 56 6.66 -1.24 8.02
CA ILE A 56 6.80 -2.66 7.73
C ILE A 56 7.42 -2.81 6.34
N ARG A 57 8.41 -3.69 6.25
CA ARG A 57 8.98 -4.13 4.97
C ARG A 57 8.72 -5.61 4.82
N CYS A 58 8.31 -6.01 3.64
CA CYS A 58 8.06 -7.38 3.28
C CYS A 58 8.82 -7.67 1.99
N ARG A 59 9.53 -8.79 1.92
CA ARG A 59 10.24 -9.22 0.71
C ARG A 59 9.86 -10.64 0.39
N MET A 60 9.74 -10.93 -0.90
CA MET A 60 9.40 -12.25 -1.40
C MET A 60 10.23 -12.54 -2.65
N THR A 61 10.89 -13.70 -2.66
CA THR A 61 11.56 -14.21 -3.86
C THR A 61 10.55 -15.00 -4.69
N ILE A 62 10.21 -14.49 -5.87
CA ILE A 62 9.27 -15.12 -6.81
C ILE A 62 10.08 -15.79 -7.92
N LYS A 63 9.83 -17.08 -8.17
CA LYS A 63 10.65 -17.91 -9.07
C LYS A 63 9.91 -18.36 -10.34
N ASP A 64 8.64 -17.99 -10.44
CA ASP A 64 7.69 -18.53 -11.41
C ASP A 64 6.76 -17.46 -12.01
N VAL A 65 7.02 -16.17 -11.73
CA VAL A 65 6.31 -15.02 -12.29
C VAL A 65 7.33 -13.92 -12.62
N SER A 66 7.21 -13.30 -13.79
CA SER A 66 8.10 -12.21 -14.22
C SER A 66 7.85 -10.90 -13.47
N ALA A 67 8.84 -10.00 -13.48
CA ALA A 67 8.71 -8.68 -12.88
C ALA A 67 7.60 -7.84 -13.54
N GLU A 68 7.48 -7.92 -14.87
CA GLU A 68 6.46 -7.25 -15.69
C GLU A 68 5.05 -7.72 -15.28
N THR A 69 4.88 -9.03 -15.09
CA THR A 69 3.58 -9.60 -14.69
C THR A 69 3.20 -9.11 -13.29
N MET A 70 4.14 -9.07 -12.35
CA MET A 70 3.89 -8.53 -11.02
C MET A 70 3.59 -7.03 -11.06
N TYR A 71 4.27 -6.28 -11.94
CA TYR A 71 4.01 -4.85 -12.14
C TYR A 71 2.60 -4.60 -12.68
N ASP A 72 2.16 -5.38 -13.68
CA ASP A 72 0.80 -5.31 -14.23
C ASP A 72 -0.25 -5.62 -13.16
N VAL A 73 -0.06 -6.66 -12.34
CA VAL A 73 -0.98 -7.05 -11.26
C VAL A 73 -1.21 -5.91 -10.25
N LEU A 74 -0.19 -5.10 -9.98
CA LEU A 74 -0.30 -3.98 -9.05
C LEU A 74 -1.02 -2.76 -9.64
N HIS A 75 -1.01 -2.62 -10.96
CA HIS A 75 -1.68 -1.52 -11.66
C HIS A 75 -3.12 -1.84 -12.04
N ASP A 76 -3.43 -3.11 -12.35
CA ASP A 76 -4.74 -3.52 -12.87
C ASP A 76 -5.82 -3.53 -11.76
N SER A 77 -6.53 -2.40 -11.63
CA SER A 77 -7.58 -2.21 -10.63
C SER A 77 -8.81 -3.08 -10.86
N GLU A 78 -9.06 -3.51 -12.11
CA GLU A 78 -10.11 -4.49 -12.42
C GLU A 78 -9.72 -5.88 -11.91
N TYR A 79 -8.46 -6.27 -12.09
CA TYR A 79 -7.97 -7.54 -11.57
C TYR A 79 -7.90 -7.57 -10.05
N ARG A 80 -7.60 -6.43 -9.39
CA ARG A 80 -7.59 -6.31 -7.92
C ARG A 80 -8.86 -6.86 -7.30
N LYS A 81 -10.02 -6.63 -7.94
CA LYS A 81 -11.34 -7.13 -7.51
C LYS A 81 -11.46 -8.66 -7.46
N LYS A 82 -10.59 -9.37 -8.19
CA LYS A 82 -10.58 -10.83 -8.27
C LYS A 82 -9.70 -11.48 -7.21
N TRP A 83 -8.58 -10.85 -6.87
CA TRP A 83 -7.56 -11.50 -6.03
C TRP A 83 -7.45 -10.93 -4.62
N ASP A 84 -7.93 -9.71 -4.37
CA ASP A 84 -7.94 -9.11 -3.03
C ASP A 84 -9.25 -9.45 -2.30
N PRO A 85 -9.23 -10.37 -1.33
CA PRO A 85 -10.44 -10.78 -0.61
C PRO A 85 -10.96 -9.70 0.35
N THR A 86 -10.15 -8.67 0.63
CA THR A 86 -10.53 -7.59 1.54
C THR A 86 -11.07 -6.38 0.81
N MET A 87 -10.86 -6.26 -0.50
CA MET A 87 -11.29 -5.10 -1.27
C MET A 87 -12.82 -4.96 -1.25
N LEU A 88 -13.29 -3.81 -0.81
CA LEU A 88 -14.69 -3.42 -0.86
C LEU A 88 -14.97 -2.63 -2.15
N GLU A 89 -14.15 -1.63 -2.44
CA GLU A 89 -14.30 -0.76 -3.62
C GLU A 89 -12.93 -0.18 -4.02
N SER A 90 -12.66 -0.09 -5.32
CA SER A 90 -11.43 0.50 -5.85
C SER A 90 -11.69 1.09 -7.23
N PHE A 91 -11.21 2.31 -7.46
CA PHE A 91 -11.22 2.98 -8.76
C PHE A 91 -10.20 4.12 -8.80
N ASP A 92 -9.68 4.39 -10.00
CA ASP A 92 -8.84 5.57 -10.25
C ASP A 92 -9.74 6.78 -10.51
N ILE A 93 -9.39 7.94 -9.96
CA ILE A 93 -10.21 9.16 -9.98
C ILE A 93 -9.78 10.06 -11.15
N ALA A 94 -8.49 10.37 -11.23
CA ALA A 94 -7.94 11.27 -12.25
C ALA A 94 -6.45 11.00 -12.46
N ARG A 95 -5.96 11.39 -13.64
CA ARG A 95 -4.53 11.41 -13.95
C ARG A 95 -3.92 12.76 -13.59
N LEU A 96 -2.71 12.71 -13.05
CA LEU A 96 -1.91 13.88 -12.73
C LEU A 96 -0.74 14.05 -13.71
N SER A 97 -0.25 12.95 -14.27
CA SER A 97 0.79 12.93 -15.32
C SER A 97 0.71 11.66 -16.19
N SER A 98 1.77 11.36 -16.96
CA SER A 98 1.94 10.07 -17.64
C SER A 98 2.20 8.91 -16.66
N ASN A 99 2.71 9.20 -15.47
CA ASN A 99 3.16 8.21 -14.49
C ASN A 99 2.66 8.50 -13.07
N ALA A 100 1.57 9.26 -12.94
CA ALA A 100 0.94 9.56 -11.67
C ALA A 100 -0.58 9.71 -11.82
N ASP A 101 -1.30 9.15 -10.85
CA ASP A 101 -2.75 9.22 -10.73
C ASP A 101 -3.16 9.44 -9.26
N VAL A 102 -4.43 9.78 -9.08
CA VAL A 102 -5.10 9.76 -7.79
C VAL A 102 -6.22 8.74 -7.84
N GLY A 103 -6.30 7.89 -6.82
CA GLY A 103 -7.27 6.80 -6.76
C GLY A 103 -7.87 6.63 -5.37
N TYR A 104 -8.97 5.89 -5.34
CA TYR A 104 -9.70 5.51 -4.14
C TYR A 104 -9.63 4.00 -3.93
N TYR A 105 -9.44 3.58 -2.68
CA TYR A 105 -9.47 2.18 -2.27
C TYR A 105 -10.12 2.04 -0.90
N SER A 106 -11.00 1.06 -0.74
CA SER A 106 -11.60 0.71 0.54
C SER A 106 -11.59 -0.80 0.78
N TRP A 107 -11.54 -1.20 2.06
CA TRP A 107 -11.43 -2.60 2.44
C TRP A 107 -12.23 -2.95 3.68
N LEU A 108 -12.63 -4.23 3.70
CA LEU A 108 -13.28 -4.90 4.81
C LEU A 108 -12.32 -5.06 5.98
N CYS A 109 -12.79 -4.74 7.17
CA CYS A 109 -12.11 -5.04 8.43
C CYS A 109 -12.86 -6.13 9.20
N PRO A 110 -12.15 -6.94 10.01
CA PRO A 110 -12.82 -7.88 10.91
C PRO A 110 -13.78 -7.12 11.84
N LYS A 111 -15.00 -7.64 11.97
CA LYS A 111 -15.94 -7.13 12.97
C LYS A 111 -15.32 -7.31 14.37
N PRO A 112 -15.54 -6.36 15.29
CA PRO A 112 -16.52 -5.28 15.20
C PRO A 112 -15.99 -3.95 14.62
N LEU A 113 -14.77 -3.93 14.07
CA LEU A 113 -14.17 -2.71 13.53
C LEU A 113 -14.90 -2.20 12.28
N LYS A 114 -14.92 -0.88 12.08
CA LYS A 114 -15.44 -0.28 10.84
C LYS A 114 -14.51 -0.56 9.67
N ASN A 115 -15.06 -0.64 8.46
CA ASN A 115 -14.26 -0.74 7.25
C ASN A 115 -13.45 0.55 7.03
N ARG A 116 -12.37 0.49 6.25
CA ARG A 116 -11.49 1.64 6.01
C ARG A 116 -11.50 2.04 4.54
N ASP A 117 -11.25 3.32 4.29
CA ASP A 117 -10.94 3.85 2.97
C ASP A 117 -9.64 4.66 2.96
N VAL A 118 -9.02 4.79 1.79
CA VAL A 118 -7.96 5.75 1.49
C VAL A 118 -8.26 6.46 0.18
N VAL A 119 -7.77 7.70 0.09
CA VAL A 119 -7.52 8.38 -1.19
C VAL A 119 -6.01 8.56 -1.29
N THR A 120 -5.40 8.08 -2.37
CA THR A 120 -3.95 8.11 -2.55
C THR A 120 -3.56 8.70 -3.88
N LEU A 121 -2.52 9.52 -3.86
CA LEU A 121 -1.72 9.79 -5.05
C LEU A 121 -0.75 8.63 -5.21
N ARG A 122 -0.72 8.02 -6.40
CA ARG A 122 0.21 6.97 -6.77
C ARG A 122 1.06 7.45 -7.94
N SER A 123 2.34 7.14 -7.91
CA SER A 123 3.29 7.44 -8.97
C SER A 123 4.24 6.26 -9.19
N TRP A 124 4.74 6.09 -10.41
CA TRP A 124 5.60 4.98 -10.77
C TRP A 124 6.79 5.39 -11.62
N GLN A 125 7.86 4.60 -11.51
CA GLN A 125 9.08 4.70 -12.30
C GLN A 125 9.52 3.29 -12.71
N VAL A 126 9.99 3.16 -13.94
CA VAL A 126 10.47 1.88 -14.50
C VAL A 126 11.82 2.12 -15.16
N ASN A 127 12.76 1.20 -14.95
CA ASN A 127 14.00 1.07 -15.72
C ASN A 127 14.13 -0.38 -16.23
N ASP A 128 15.26 -0.71 -16.87
CA ASP A 128 15.46 -2.01 -17.54
C ASP A 128 15.25 -3.24 -16.64
N VAL A 129 15.50 -3.12 -15.33
CA VAL A 129 15.45 -4.27 -14.39
C VAL A 129 14.63 -4.01 -13.14
N GLU A 130 14.23 -2.76 -12.87
CA GLU A 130 13.49 -2.38 -11.67
C GLU A 130 12.21 -1.61 -11.99
N TYR A 131 11.14 -1.99 -11.28
CA TYR A 131 9.84 -1.35 -11.32
C TYR A 131 9.54 -0.81 -9.93
N MET A 132 9.21 0.47 -9.83
CA MET A 132 8.84 1.13 -8.57
C MET A 132 7.46 1.76 -8.67
N ILE A 133 6.65 1.54 -7.65
CA ILE A 133 5.36 2.20 -7.46
C ILE A 133 5.35 2.76 -6.04
N VAL A 134 5.08 4.04 -5.88
CA VAL A 134 4.93 4.69 -4.57
C VAL A 134 3.56 5.34 -4.49
N ASN A 135 2.99 5.37 -3.29
CA ASN A 135 1.77 6.09 -2.99
C ASN A 135 1.78 6.68 -1.57
N TYR A 136 1.02 7.74 -1.40
CA TYR A 136 0.69 8.32 -0.09
C TYR A 136 -0.68 8.99 -0.14
N SER A 137 -1.27 9.15 1.04
CA SER A 137 -2.61 9.69 1.15
C SER A 137 -2.67 11.18 0.85
N VAL A 138 -3.69 11.55 0.07
CA VAL A 138 -4.02 12.94 -0.29
C VAL A 138 -5.49 13.22 0.04
N LYS A 139 -5.82 14.49 0.21
CA LYS A 139 -7.19 14.98 0.27
C LYS A 139 -7.60 15.35 -1.15
N HIS A 140 -8.67 14.74 -1.63
CA HIS A 140 -9.34 15.12 -2.86
C HIS A 140 -10.65 15.82 -2.51
N PRO A 141 -10.96 17.01 -3.06
CA PRO A 141 -12.15 17.80 -2.69
C PRO A 141 -13.47 17.02 -2.82
N ALA A 142 -13.64 16.23 -3.88
CA ALA A 142 -14.82 15.40 -4.12
C ALA A 142 -14.90 14.10 -3.29
N TYR A 143 -13.85 13.71 -2.56
CA TYR A 143 -13.81 12.46 -1.78
C TYR A 143 -13.46 12.71 -0.29
N PRO A 144 -14.28 13.51 0.43
CA PRO A 144 -14.10 13.72 1.86
C PRO A 144 -14.29 12.41 2.66
N PRO A 145 -13.87 12.36 3.94
CA PRO A 145 -14.15 11.21 4.81
C PRO A 145 -15.63 10.87 4.86
N ARG A 146 -15.94 9.57 4.77
CA ARG A 146 -17.30 9.04 4.86
C ARG A 146 -17.66 8.69 6.31
N LYS A 147 -18.94 8.71 6.66
CA LYS A 147 -19.40 8.41 8.03
C LYS A 147 -19.41 6.90 8.35
N ASP A 148 -19.57 6.07 7.34
CA ASP A 148 -19.65 4.61 7.42
C ASP A 148 -18.28 3.92 7.41
N LEU A 149 -17.22 4.65 7.05
CA LEU A 149 -15.84 4.15 6.95
C LEU A 149 -14.90 4.99 7.82
N VAL A 150 -13.77 4.41 8.20
CA VAL A 150 -12.66 5.13 8.83
C VAL A 150 -11.64 5.51 7.76
N ARG A 151 -11.36 6.80 7.60
CA ARG A 151 -10.29 7.28 6.71
C ARG A 151 -8.92 6.91 7.26
N ALA A 152 -8.29 5.91 6.66
CA ALA A 152 -6.91 5.55 6.94
C ALA A 152 -5.93 6.49 6.22
N VAL A 153 -4.66 6.47 6.65
CA VAL A 153 -3.60 7.32 6.11
C VAL A 153 -2.39 6.49 5.76
N SER A 154 -2.09 6.36 4.46
CA SER A 154 -0.81 5.87 3.96
C SER A 154 0.20 7.02 4.01
N VAL A 155 1.14 6.98 4.96
CA VAL A 155 2.23 7.97 5.03
C VAL A 155 3.18 7.79 3.86
N LEU A 156 3.53 6.53 3.60
CA LEU A 156 4.25 6.09 2.41
C LEU A 156 4.00 4.59 2.27
N THR A 157 3.51 4.16 1.11
CA THR A 157 3.43 2.74 0.73
C THR A 157 3.96 2.58 -0.67
N GLY A 158 4.65 1.47 -0.95
CA GLY A 158 5.12 1.22 -2.28
C GLY A 158 5.64 -0.18 -2.50
N TYR A 159 6.01 -0.42 -3.75
CA TYR A 159 6.52 -1.67 -4.27
C TYR A 159 7.83 -1.41 -5.02
N LEU A 160 8.83 -2.24 -4.76
CA LEU A 160 10.04 -2.36 -5.56
C LEU A 160 10.09 -3.80 -6.10
N ILE A 161 10.02 -3.95 -7.41
CA ILE A 161 10.11 -5.23 -8.10
C ILE A 161 11.40 -5.23 -8.91
N VAL A 162 12.29 -6.18 -8.65
CA VAL A 162 13.57 -6.31 -9.36
C VAL A 162 13.57 -7.62 -10.15
N SER A 163 13.75 -7.54 -11.46
CA SER A 163 13.87 -8.73 -12.31
C SER A 163 15.09 -9.55 -11.91
N THR A 164 14.90 -10.87 -11.79
CA THR A 164 16.00 -11.82 -11.52
C THR A 164 16.16 -12.85 -12.65
N GLY A 165 15.36 -12.70 -13.71
CA GLY A 165 15.30 -13.61 -14.85
C GLY A 165 13.98 -13.43 -15.63
N PRO A 166 13.81 -14.13 -16.76
CA PRO A 166 12.63 -13.95 -17.63
C PRO A 166 11.28 -14.27 -16.96
N ASN A 167 11.27 -15.12 -15.94
CA ASN A 167 10.06 -15.50 -15.21
C ASN A 167 10.29 -15.54 -13.69
N SER A 168 11.11 -14.61 -13.19
CA SER A 168 11.41 -14.51 -11.76
C SER A 168 11.71 -13.07 -11.36
N CYS A 169 11.38 -12.72 -10.12
CA CYS A 169 11.67 -11.40 -9.57
C CYS A 169 11.81 -11.41 -8.05
N LEU A 170 12.47 -10.38 -7.53
CA LEU A 170 12.43 -10.03 -6.12
C LEU A 170 11.34 -8.98 -5.90
N PHE A 171 10.32 -9.31 -5.13
CA PHE A 171 9.21 -8.43 -4.82
C PHE A 171 9.38 -7.86 -3.41
N THR A 172 9.46 -6.54 -3.29
CA THR A 172 9.55 -5.84 -2.00
C THR A 172 8.37 -4.90 -1.84
N TYR A 173 7.64 -5.04 -0.73
CA TYR A 173 6.60 -4.13 -0.28
C TYR A 173 7.10 -3.36 0.95
N LEU A 174 6.97 -2.05 0.94
CA LEU A 174 7.32 -1.18 2.06
C LEU A 174 6.12 -0.28 2.37
N SER A 175 5.69 -0.24 3.63
CA SER A 175 4.53 0.55 4.03
C SER A 175 4.65 1.13 5.42
N GLN A 176 4.18 2.37 5.55
CA GLN A 176 3.84 3.03 6.80
C GLN A 176 2.42 3.57 6.67
N ALA A 177 1.45 2.83 7.19
CA ALA A 177 0.04 3.17 7.05
C ALA A 177 -0.67 3.13 8.40
N ASP A 178 -1.29 4.26 8.76
CA ASP A 178 -2.12 4.37 9.95
C ASP A 178 -3.58 4.02 9.60
N PRO A 179 -4.13 2.89 10.08
CA PRO A 179 -5.54 2.55 9.86
C PRO A 179 -6.51 3.46 10.62
N LYS A 180 -5.98 4.35 11.49
CA LYS A 180 -6.71 5.26 12.37
C LYS A 180 -7.74 4.50 13.22
N GLY A 181 -8.75 5.20 13.72
CA GLY A 181 -9.78 4.61 14.57
C GLY A 181 -9.33 4.40 16.02
N SER A 182 -10.01 3.49 16.72
CA SER A 182 -9.84 3.29 18.17
C SER A 182 -8.70 2.36 18.57
N LEU A 183 -8.11 1.63 17.61
CA LEU A 183 -7.10 0.62 17.87
C LEU A 183 -5.80 1.24 18.40
N PRO A 184 -5.26 0.74 19.54
CA PRO A 184 -3.92 1.10 19.98
C PRO A 184 -2.86 0.77 18.92
N LYS A 185 -1.85 1.64 18.76
CA LYS A 185 -0.83 1.44 17.71
C LYS A 185 -0.04 0.14 17.85
N TRP A 186 0.17 -0.34 19.08
CA TRP A 186 0.84 -1.62 19.30
C TRP A 186 0.04 -2.80 18.71
N VAL A 187 -1.30 -2.75 18.77
CA VAL A 187 -2.20 -3.74 18.16
C VAL A 187 -2.06 -3.69 16.65
N VAL A 188 -2.11 -2.49 16.06
CA VAL A 188 -1.91 -2.28 14.62
C VAL A 188 -0.57 -2.86 14.16
N ASN A 189 0.51 -2.57 14.89
CA ASN A 189 1.84 -3.06 14.58
C ASN A 189 1.94 -4.59 14.68
N LYS A 190 1.30 -5.23 15.68
CA LYS A 190 1.27 -6.70 15.83
C LYS A 190 0.45 -7.38 14.74
N ALA A 191 -0.74 -6.86 14.44
CA ALA A 191 -1.62 -7.40 13.41
C ALA A 191 -0.98 -7.34 12.01
N SER A 192 -0.32 -6.22 11.68
CA SER A 192 0.35 -6.03 10.39
C SER A 192 1.42 -7.07 10.12
N GLN A 193 2.16 -7.51 11.16
CA GLN A 193 3.17 -8.56 11.05
C GLN A 193 2.56 -9.93 10.70
N GLY A 194 1.42 -10.28 11.30
CA GLY A 194 0.74 -11.55 11.05
C GLY A 194 0.00 -11.60 9.71
N LEU A 195 -0.49 -10.46 9.23
CA LEU A 195 -1.21 -10.36 7.95
C LEU A 195 -0.26 -10.30 6.74
N ALA A 196 0.93 -9.72 6.90
CA ALA A 196 1.89 -9.53 5.82
C ALA A 196 2.17 -10.82 5.00
N PRO A 197 2.51 -11.98 5.60
CA PRO A 197 2.74 -13.20 4.83
C PRO A 197 1.51 -13.69 4.06
N LYS A 198 0.29 -13.46 4.58
CA LYS A 198 -0.95 -13.83 3.88
C LYS A 198 -1.15 -12.95 2.65
N VAL A 199 -0.94 -11.64 2.79
CA VAL A 199 -1.02 -10.68 1.68
C VAL A 199 0.01 -10.99 0.60
N LEU A 200 1.26 -11.28 0.97
CA LEU A 200 2.30 -11.67 0.01
C LEU A 200 1.89 -12.90 -0.80
N LYS A 201 1.35 -13.94 -0.15
CA LYS A 201 0.84 -15.14 -0.83
C LYS A 201 -0.33 -14.84 -1.77
N CYS A 202 -1.24 -13.95 -1.39
CA CYS A 202 -2.34 -13.52 -2.26
C CYS A 202 -1.81 -12.82 -3.52
N VAL A 203 -0.87 -11.89 -3.34
CA VAL A 203 -0.23 -11.16 -4.46
C VAL A 203 0.55 -12.10 -5.37
N HIS A 204 1.28 -13.07 -4.82
CA HIS A 204 1.98 -14.09 -5.62
C HIS A 204 1.02 -14.92 -6.46
N LYS A 205 -0.06 -15.43 -5.85
CA LYS A 205 -1.11 -16.18 -6.57
C LYS A 205 -1.79 -15.34 -7.64
N ALA A 206 -1.99 -14.05 -7.39
CA ALA A 206 -2.48 -13.11 -8.39
C ALA A 206 -1.52 -13.02 -9.59
N GLY A 207 -0.20 -12.92 -9.33
CA GLY A 207 0.84 -13.00 -10.34
C GLY A 207 0.73 -14.25 -11.22
N GLN A 208 0.57 -15.43 -10.59
CA GLN A 208 0.43 -16.71 -11.30
C GLN A 208 -0.83 -16.76 -12.18
N GLY A 209 -1.93 -16.17 -11.73
CA GLY A 209 -3.21 -16.18 -12.45
C GLY A 209 -3.39 -15.05 -13.47
N TYR A 210 -2.58 -14.00 -13.40
CA TYR A 210 -2.80 -12.79 -14.19
C TYR A 210 -2.76 -12.99 -15.70
N PRO A 211 -1.77 -13.71 -16.29
CA PRO A 211 -1.71 -13.86 -17.74
C PRO A 211 -2.97 -14.50 -18.33
N GLN A 212 -3.51 -15.53 -17.66
CA GLN A 212 -4.74 -16.20 -18.10
C GLN A 212 -5.95 -15.28 -17.99
N TRP A 213 -6.07 -14.55 -16.88
CA TRP A 213 -7.17 -13.61 -16.69
C TRP A 213 -7.09 -12.47 -17.71
N LYS A 214 -5.92 -11.85 -17.87
CA LYS A 214 -5.74 -10.68 -18.73
C LYS A 214 -5.99 -11.00 -20.21
N ALA A 215 -5.64 -12.21 -20.66
CA ALA A 215 -5.97 -12.71 -22.00
C ALA A 215 -7.47 -12.64 -22.33
N GLN A 216 -8.33 -12.72 -21.31
CA GLN A 216 -9.80 -12.70 -21.45
C GLN A 216 -10.43 -11.34 -21.11
N ASN A 217 -9.64 -10.38 -20.60
CA ASN A 217 -10.14 -9.12 -20.04
C ASN A 217 -9.33 -7.94 -20.61
N ALA A 218 -9.62 -7.57 -21.86
CA ALA A 218 -8.96 -6.48 -22.59
C ALA A 218 -7.41 -6.60 -22.56
N PRO A 219 -6.81 -7.62 -23.20
CA PRO A 219 -5.39 -7.96 -23.04
C PRO A 219 -4.41 -6.85 -23.44
N SER A 220 -4.78 -6.02 -24.42
CA SER A 220 -3.98 -4.89 -24.88
C SER A 220 -4.20 -3.61 -24.06
N HIS A 221 -5.21 -3.57 -23.20
CA HIS A 221 -5.53 -2.39 -22.39
C HIS A 221 -4.70 -2.39 -21.10
N LYS A 222 -3.59 -1.64 -21.13
CA LYS A 222 -2.63 -1.45 -20.05
C LYS A 222 -2.23 0.03 -19.98
N PRO A 223 -3.12 0.92 -19.51
CA PRO A 223 -2.89 2.37 -19.50
C PRO A 223 -1.70 2.81 -18.64
N TRP A 224 -1.21 1.96 -17.73
CA TRP A 224 0.02 2.19 -16.96
C TRP A 224 1.30 2.01 -17.80
N LEU A 225 1.25 1.23 -18.88
CA LEU A 225 2.34 1.11 -19.87
C LEU A 225 2.15 2.06 -21.06
N TYR A 226 0.88 2.31 -21.42
CA TYR A 226 0.47 3.06 -22.60
C TYR A 226 -0.50 4.18 -22.18
N PRO A 227 0.00 5.32 -21.65
CA PRO A 227 -0.83 6.34 -21.03
C PRO A 227 -1.89 6.94 -21.95
N GLU A 228 -1.71 6.89 -23.27
CA GLU A 228 -2.69 7.29 -24.27
C GLU A 228 -3.97 6.44 -24.26
N GLN A 229 -3.93 5.24 -23.67
CA GLN A 229 -5.10 4.38 -23.52
C GLN A 229 -6.02 4.82 -22.37
N SER A 230 -5.55 5.70 -21.47
CA SER A 230 -6.34 6.10 -20.31
C SER A 230 -7.51 7.00 -20.70
N VAL A 231 -8.69 6.66 -20.17
CA VAL A 231 -9.92 7.46 -20.31
C VAL A 231 -10.18 8.37 -19.11
N LEU A 232 -9.26 8.39 -18.13
CA LEU A 232 -9.40 9.22 -16.93
C LEU A 232 -9.25 10.69 -17.27
N PRO A 233 -10.01 11.58 -16.59
CA PRO A 233 -9.78 13.01 -16.72
C PRO A 233 -8.38 13.38 -16.20
N MET A 234 -7.78 14.40 -16.80
CA MET A 234 -6.60 15.06 -16.23
C MET A 234 -7.04 16.01 -15.11
N MET A 235 -6.26 16.08 -14.04
CA MET A 235 -6.47 16.97 -12.89
C MET A 235 -5.17 17.71 -12.58
N ASP A 236 -5.26 18.97 -12.15
CA ASP A 236 -4.11 19.69 -11.61
C ASP A 236 -3.78 19.16 -10.20
N ALA A 237 -2.55 18.71 -10.01
CA ALA A 237 -2.08 18.22 -8.71
C ALA A 237 -2.17 19.28 -7.60
N SER A 238 -2.22 20.58 -7.94
CA SER A 238 -2.40 21.68 -6.99
C SER A 238 -3.77 21.68 -6.28
N GLU A 239 -4.76 20.97 -6.84
CA GLU A 239 -6.09 20.77 -6.22
C GLU A 239 -6.05 19.76 -5.05
N LEU A 240 -4.97 18.98 -4.95
CA LEU A 240 -4.77 18.00 -3.90
C LEU A 240 -3.94 18.58 -2.76
N SER A 241 -4.13 18.04 -1.56
CA SER A 241 -3.26 18.35 -0.41
C SER A 241 -2.89 17.09 0.35
N ILE A 242 -1.71 17.08 0.99
CA ILE A 242 -1.25 15.91 1.75
C ILE A 242 -2.21 15.61 2.91
N GLN A 243 -2.65 14.35 3.01
CA GLN A 243 -3.44 13.88 4.13
C GLN A 243 -2.50 13.47 5.27
N ARG A 244 -2.43 14.30 6.31
CA ARG A 244 -1.66 13.99 7.53
C ARG A 244 -2.52 13.24 8.54
N ALA A 245 -1.93 12.31 9.27
CA ALA A 245 -2.62 11.50 10.27
C ALA A 245 -3.15 12.35 11.44
N ASP A 246 -2.41 13.35 11.89
CA ASP A 246 -2.81 14.27 12.97
C ASP A 246 -4.01 15.18 12.61
N SER A 247 -4.27 15.39 11.32
CA SER A 247 -5.34 16.28 10.83
C SER A 247 -6.72 15.62 10.67
N LEU A 248 -6.85 14.31 10.97
CA LEU A 248 -8.13 13.60 10.89
C LEU A 248 -8.77 13.48 12.28
N GLU A 249 -10.06 13.82 12.36
CA GLU A 249 -10.89 13.50 13.51
C GLU A 249 -10.95 11.97 13.70
N ASN A 250 -10.86 11.52 14.95
CA ASN A 250 -10.99 10.10 15.25
C ASN A 250 -12.47 9.71 15.15
N VAL A 251 -12.79 8.79 14.25
CA VAL A 251 -14.11 8.15 14.24
C VAL A 251 -14.22 7.28 15.48
N ASP A 252 -15.29 7.51 16.28
CA ASP A 252 -15.54 6.72 17.48
C ASP A 252 -15.83 5.25 17.10
N GLU A 253 -14.95 4.39 17.59
CA GLU A 253 -15.02 2.93 17.53
C GLU A 253 -14.90 2.36 18.96
N SER A 254 -15.19 3.13 20.02
CA SER A 254 -14.97 2.72 21.43
C SER A 254 -15.70 1.43 21.82
N SER A 255 -16.90 1.18 21.28
CA SER A 255 -17.67 -0.05 21.49
C SER A 255 -17.03 -1.33 20.93
N THR A 256 -15.89 -1.23 20.22
CA THR A 256 -15.16 -2.35 19.63
C THR A 256 -13.95 -2.80 20.45
N LYS A 257 -13.50 -1.99 21.41
CA LYS A 257 -12.31 -2.29 22.24
C LYS A 257 -12.52 -3.49 23.15
N ASP A 258 -13.68 -3.57 23.79
CA ASP A 258 -14.00 -4.60 24.78
C ASP A 258 -14.04 -6.03 24.18
N ALA A 259 -14.22 -6.16 22.86
CA ALA A 259 -14.23 -7.46 22.19
C ALA A 259 -12.81 -8.00 21.88
N LEU A 260 -11.84 -7.11 21.61
CA LEU A 260 -10.49 -7.48 21.16
C LEU A 260 -9.50 -7.70 22.31
N GLU A 261 -9.71 -7.06 23.46
CA GLU A 261 -8.90 -7.32 24.67
C GLU A 261 -9.14 -8.75 25.18
N ASN A 262 -10.36 -9.27 25.07
CA ASN A 262 -10.70 -10.63 25.47
C ASN A 262 -10.10 -11.73 24.55
N GLU A 263 -9.97 -11.51 23.24
CA GLU A 263 -9.36 -12.50 22.33
C GLU A 263 -7.83 -12.53 22.38
N ALA A 264 -7.19 -11.41 22.75
CA ALA A 264 -5.74 -11.32 22.86
C ALA A 264 -5.18 -12.02 24.12
N GLU A 265 -5.97 -12.09 25.20
CA GLU A 265 -5.63 -12.82 26.42
C GLU A 265 -5.77 -14.34 26.23
N ASP A 266 -6.75 -14.80 25.45
CA ASP A 266 -7.04 -16.23 25.22
C ASP A 266 -6.09 -16.91 24.20
N SER A 267 -5.18 -16.14 23.60
CA SER A 267 -4.18 -16.62 22.63
C SER A 267 -2.75 -16.72 23.20
N SER A 268 -2.61 -16.64 24.53
CA SER A 268 -1.32 -16.66 25.26
C SER A 268 -0.98 -18.04 25.80
#